data_AF-K1YI44-F1
#
_entry.id   AF-K1YI44-F1
#
_cell.length_a   1.000
_cell.length_b   1.000
_cell.length_c   1.000
_cell.angle_alpha   90.00
_cell.angle_beta   90.00
_cell.angle_gamma   90.00
#
_symmetry.space_group_name_H-M   'P 1'
#
loop_
_entity.id
_entity.type
_entity.pdbx_description
1 polymer ?
#
loop_
_entity_poly.entity_id
_entity_poly.type
_entity_poly.pdbx_seq_one_letter_code
_entity_poly.pdbx_strand_id
1 'polypeptide(L)'
;MLNRFKAGLVFGCFVSFIHLVWAVAIAITPTGMQKFIDWIFWLHFLQPVYVITQATRGKGILLIIMTFVIWYIMGVVFACLRNKFLGDKKIKIIVQSKVKAKTKK
;
A
#
# COMPACT_ATOMS: atom_id res chain seq x y z
N MET A 1 7.93 -9.65 15.80
CA MET A 1 8.42 -8.93 14.60
C MET A 1 7.46 -9.17 13.45
N LEU A 2 7.17 -8.16 12.63
CA LEU A 2 6.28 -8.26 11.49
C LEU A 2 7.02 -8.90 10.30
N ASN A 3 6.45 -9.91 9.66
CA ASN A 3 7.09 -10.55 8.51
C ASN A 3 7.03 -9.62 7.29
N ARG A 4 8.21 -9.19 6.82
CA ARG A 4 8.35 -8.20 5.75
C ARG A 4 7.68 -8.61 4.43
N PHE A 5 7.78 -9.88 4.05
CA PHE A 5 7.25 -10.37 2.79
C PHE A 5 5.73 -10.51 2.84
N LYS A 6 5.19 -10.95 3.99
CA LYS A 6 3.72 -10.96 4.20
C LYS A 6 3.15 -9.53 4.19
N ALA A 7 3.84 -8.57 4.79
CA ALA A 7 3.45 -7.17 4.74
C ALA A 7 3.42 -6.65 3.30
N GLY A 8 4.50 -6.88 2.55
CA GLY A 8 4.58 -6.53 1.13
C GLY A 8 3.43 -7.14 0.34
N LEU A 9 3.16 -8.44 0.51
CA LEU A 9 2.06 -9.11 -0.19
C LEU A 9 0.69 -8.48 0.13
N VAL A 10 0.42 -8.19 1.40
CA VAL A 10 -0.87 -7.55 1.79
C VAL A 10 -1.02 -6.19 1.12
N PHE A 11 -0.02 -5.32 1.20
CA PHE A 11 -0.08 -3.99 0.58
C PHE A 11 -0.14 -4.05 -0.94
N GLY A 12 0.72 -4.87 -1.55
CA GLY A 12 0.74 -5.09 -3.00
C GLY A 12 -0.60 -5.58 -3.53
N CYS A 13 -1.15 -6.65 -2.95
CA CYS A 13 -2.44 -7.21 -3.38
C CYS A 13 -3.61 -6.26 -3.13
N PHE A 14 -3.65 -5.60 -1.97
CA PHE A 14 -4.76 -4.70 -1.63
C PHE A 14 -4.83 -3.54 -2.61
N VAL A 15 -3.70 -2.88 -2.88
CA VAL A 15 -3.70 -1.71 -3.75
C VAL A 15 -3.86 -2.10 -5.22
N SER A 16 -3.24 -3.19 -5.68
CA SER A 16 -3.44 -3.65 -7.05
C SER A 16 -4.88 -4.10 -7.32
N PHE A 17 -5.58 -4.64 -6.31
CA PHE A 17 -7.00 -4.97 -6.42
C PHE A 17 -7.88 -3.73 -6.61
N ILE A 18 -7.63 -2.65 -5.86
CA ILE A 18 -8.33 -1.37 -6.07
C ILE A 18 -8.14 -0.88 -7.51
N HIS A 19 -6.92 -1.00 -8.05
CA HIS A 19 -6.62 -0.58 -9.41
C HIS A 19 -7.19 -1.53 -10.48
N LEU A 20 -7.35 -2.81 -10.17
CA LEU A 20 -8.08 -3.75 -11.01
C LEU A 20 -9.55 -3.34 -11.09
N VAL A 21 -10.20 -3.04 -9.96
CA VAL A 21 -11.58 -2.53 -9.91
C VAL A 21 -11.72 -1.25 -10.74
N TRP A 22 -10.77 -0.31 -10.58
CA TRP A 22 -10.69 0.91 -11.36
C TRP A 22 -10.60 0.63 -12.88
N ALA A 23 -9.69 -0.24 -13.30
CA ALA A 23 -9.50 -0.58 -14.71
C ALA A 23 -10.74 -1.24 -15.32
N VAL A 24 -11.39 -2.13 -14.57
CA VAL A 24 -12.66 -2.77 -14.97
C VAL A 24 -13.78 -1.74 -15.07
N ALA A 25 -13.87 -0.81 -14.12
CA ALA A 25 -14.89 0.22 -14.13
C ALA A 25 -14.74 1.16 -15.35
N ILE A 26 -13.52 1.54 -15.73
CA ILE A 26 -13.29 2.29 -16.98
C ILE A 26 -13.70 1.47 -18.21
N ALA A 27 -13.44 0.16 -18.21
CA ALA A 27 -13.79 -0.70 -19.35
C ALA A 27 -15.31 -0.83 -19.56
N ILE A 28 -16.10 -0.81 -18.48
CA ILE A 28 -17.56 -0.98 -18.53
C ILE A 28 -18.30 0.36 -18.63
N THR A 29 -17.83 1.40 -17.92
CA THR A 29 -18.52 2.69 -17.82
C THR A 29 -17.55 3.88 -17.86
N PRO A 30 -16.89 4.14 -19.01
CA PRO A 30 -15.89 5.19 -19.12
C PRO A 30 -16.47 6.59 -18.80
N THR A 31 -17.70 6.88 -19.26
CA THR A 31 -18.39 8.14 -18.96
C THR A 31 -18.77 8.26 -17.48
N GLY A 32 -19.15 7.15 -16.82
CA GLY A 32 -19.41 7.13 -15.39
C GLY A 32 -18.15 7.41 -14.57
N MET A 33 -17.03 6.82 -15.01
CA MET A 33 -15.73 7.06 -14.37
C MET A 33 -15.22 8.48 -14.58
N GLN A 34 -15.52 9.12 -15.72
CA GLN A 34 -15.21 10.54 -15.93
C GLN A 34 -15.95 11.39 -14.89
N LYS A 35 -17.26 11.22 -14.75
CA LYS A 35 -18.07 11.95 -13.76
C LYS A 35 -17.59 11.72 -12.32
N PHE A 36 -17.18 10.49 -12.00
CA PHE A 36 -16.63 10.16 -10.68
C PHE A 36 -15.33 10.93 -10.40
N ILE A 37 -14.45 11.03 -11.39
CA ILE A 37 -13.20 11.78 -11.27
C ILE A 37 -13.44 13.29 -11.25
N ASP A 38 -14.37 13.80 -12.05
CA ASP A 38 -14.77 15.20 -12.02
C ASP A 38 -15.31 15.57 -10.63
N TRP A 39 -16.09 14.68 -9.99
CA TRP A 39 -16.56 14.85 -8.62
C TRP A 39 -15.42 14.83 -7.59
N ILE A 40 -14.45 13.90 -7.72
CA ILE A 40 -13.26 13.88 -6.85
C ILE A 40 -12.48 15.20 -6.98
N PHE A 41 -12.24 15.68 -8.20
CA PHE A 41 -11.48 16.93 -8.39
C PHE A 41 -12.24 18.15 -7.90
N TRP A 42 -13.56 18.17 -8.08
CA TRP A 42 -14.41 19.20 -7.50
C TRP A 42 -14.29 19.26 -5.97
N LEU A 43 -14.27 18.10 -5.27
CA LEU A 43 -14.03 18.07 -3.81
C LEU A 43 -12.67 18.63 -3.39
N HIS A 44 -11.70 18.64 -4.30
CA HIS A 44 -10.36 19.19 -4.09
C HIS A 44 -10.20 20.63 -4.62
N PHE A 45 -11.28 21.28 -5.06
CA PHE A 45 -11.26 22.61 -5.68
C PHE A 45 -10.36 22.68 -6.95
N LEU A 46 -10.24 21.56 -7.66
CA LEU A 46 -9.49 21.45 -8.90
C LEU A 46 -10.46 21.36 -10.07
N GLN A 47 -10.24 22.16 -11.13
CA GLN A 47 -10.94 22.03 -12.40
C GLN A 47 -9.97 21.83 -13.57
N PRO A 48 -9.35 20.66 -13.62
CA PRO A 48 -8.36 20.36 -14.64
C PRO A 48 -8.99 19.87 -15.96
N VAL A 49 -8.27 20.08 -17.06
CA VAL A 49 -8.71 19.66 -18.40
C VAL A 49 -8.10 18.30 -18.75
N TYR A 50 -8.78 17.21 -18.41
CA TYR A 50 -8.42 15.87 -18.89
C TYR A 50 -9.62 14.99 -19.18
N VAL A 51 -9.40 14.01 -20.06
CA VAL A 51 -10.40 13.02 -20.45
C VAL A 51 -9.90 11.62 -20.13
N ILE A 52 -10.74 10.79 -19.53
CA ILE A 52 -10.51 9.36 -19.37
C ILE A 52 -10.59 8.74 -20.76
N THR A 53 -9.44 8.34 -21.28
CA THR A 53 -9.36 7.58 -22.52
C THR A 53 -9.83 6.14 -22.30
N GLN A 54 -10.28 5.47 -23.36
CA GLN A 54 -10.66 4.06 -23.28
C GLN A 54 -9.54 3.19 -22.69
N ALA A 55 -9.92 2.29 -21.78
CA ALA A 55 -9.02 1.32 -21.21
C ALA A 55 -8.60 0.32 -22.29
N THR A 56 -7.29 0.23 -22.53
CA THR A 56 -6.73 -0.88 -23.31
C THR A 56 -6.27 -1.98 -22.37
N ARG A 57 -6.35 -3.23 -22.83
CA ARG A 57 -5.88 -4.40 -22.05
C ARG A 57 -4.44 -4.22 -21.57
N GLY A 58 -3.56 -3.68 -22.42
CA GLY A 58 -2.16 -3.40 -22.09
C GLY A 58 -2.00 -2.39 -20.95
N LYS A 59 -2.69 -1.24 -21.00
CA LYS A 59 -2.63 -0.21 -19.94
C LYS A 59 -3.17 -0.75 -18.60
N GLY A 60 -4.26 -1.52 -18.65
CA GLY A 60 -4.86 -2.12 -17.44
C GLY A 60 -3.92 -3.13 -16.76
N ILE A 61 -3.33 -4.05 -17.52
CA ILE A 61 -2.35 -5.02 -17.00
C ILE A 61 -1.14 -4.30 -16.41
N LEU A 62 -0.60 -3.32 -17.12
CA LEU A 62 0.54 -2.54 -16.65
C LEU A 62 0.23 -1.81 -15.34
N LEU A 63 -0.97 -1.20 -15.23
CA LEU A 63 -1.41 -0.51 -14.01
C LEU A 63 -1.40 -1.46 -12.79
N ILE A 64 -1.94 -2.66 -12.95
CA ILE A 64 -2.02 -3.65 -11.87
C ILE A 64 -0.63 -4.13 -11.44
N ILE A 65 0.26 -4.43 -12.40
CA ILE A 65 1.63 -4.88 -12.10
C ILE A 65 2.42 -3.76 -11.41
N MET A 66 2.37 -2.54 -11.94
CA MET A 66 3.12 -1.41 -11.38
C MET A 66 2.66 -1.09 -9.97
N THR A 67 1.35 -1.04 -9.73
CA THR A 67 0.80 -0.77 -8.41
C THR A 67 1.12 -1.88 -7.42
N PHE A 68 1.04 -3.15 -7.84
CA PHE A 68 1.47 -4.28 -7.00
C PHE A 68 2.94 -4.15 -6.58
N VAL A 69 3.86 -3.93 -7.53
CA VAL A 69 5.31 -3.89 -7.27
C VAL A 69 5.67 -2.74 -6.33
N ILE A 70 5.18 -1.52 -6.62
CA ILE A 70 5.47 -0.34 -5.82
C ILE A 70 4.96 -0.54 -4.39
N TRP A 71 3.72 -0.99 -4.22
CA TRP A 71 3.13 -1.15 -2.90
C TRP A 71 3.64 -2.36 -2.14
N TYR A 72 4.09 -3.41 -2.84
CA TYR A 72 4.83 -4.51 -2.22
C TYR A 72 6.13 -4.00 -1.59
N ILE A 73 6.91 -3.20 -2.32
CA ILE A 73 8.14 -2.60 -1.81
C ILE A 73 7.83 -1.69 -0.62
N MET A 74 6.80 -0.83 -0.72
CA MET A 74 6.38 0.01 0.40
C MET A 74 5.99 -0.80 1.65
N GLY A 75 5.27 -1.92 1.49
CA GLY A 75 4.93 -2.82 2.60
C GLY A 75 6.15 -3.47 3.25
N VAL A 76 7.14 -3.88 2.45
CA VAL A 76 8.43 -4.37 2.96
C VAL A 76 9.17 -3.29 3.73
N VAL A 77 9.26 -2.07 3.19
CA VAL A 77 9.89 -0.92 3.84
C VAL A 77 9.20 -0.60 5.16
N PHE A 78 7.86 -0.54 5.16
CA PHE A 78 7.07 -0.32 6.37
C PHE A 78 7.36 -1.38 7.44
N ALA A 79 7.40 -2.66 7.07
CA ALA A 79 7.71 -3.75 8.00
C ALA A 79 9.13 -3.63 8.58
N CYS A 80 10.11 -3.26 7.75
CA CYS A 80 11.48 -3.01 8.19
C CYS A 80 11.56 -1.84 9.19
N LEU A 81 10.91 -0.72 8.89
CA LEU A 81 10.85 0.45 9.78
C LEU A 81 10.17 0.10 11.10
N ARG A 82 9.01 -0.58 11.06
CA ARG A 82 8.31 -1.05 12.26
C ARG A 82 9.20 -1.97 13.09
N ASN A 83 9.87 -2.93 12.47
CA ASN A 83 10.72 -3.87 13.21
C ASN A 83 11.95 -3.19 13.82
N LYS A 84 12.51 -2.18 13.15
CA LYS A 84 13.69 -1.43 13.63
C LYS A 84 13.36 -0.45 14.74
N PHE A 85 12.26 0.30 14.62
CA PHE A 85 11.95 1.42 15.50
C PHE A 85 10.88 1.12 16.54
N LEU A 86 9.92 0.24 16.22
CA LEU A 86 8.76 -0.08 17.05
C LEU A 86 8.79 -1.55 17.54
N GLY A 87 9.73 -2.36 17.05
CA GLY A 87 9.94 -3.75 17.43
C GLY A 87 10.62 -3.87 18.79
N ASP A 88 9.83 -3.77 19.85
CA ASP A 88 10.12 -4.16 21.24
C ASP A 88 11.49 -3.78 21.83
N LYS A 89 11.58 -2.56 22.35
CA LYS A 89 12.45 -2.27 23.51
C LYS A 89 12.19 -3.23 24.70
N LYS A 90 10.99 -3.83 24.80
CA LYS A 90 10.58 -4.71 25.90
C LYS A 90 11.46 -5.95 26.06
N ILE A 91 11.93 -6.59 24.98
CA ILE A 91 12.78 -7.79 25.09
C ILE A 91 14.16 -7.42 25.63
N LYS A 92 14.76 -6.31 25.16
CA LYS A 92 16.03 -5.83 25.71
C LYS A 92 15.93 -5.54 27.21
N ILE A 93 14.84 -4.94 27.67
CA ILE A 93 14.63 -4.62 29.10
C ILE A 93 14.49 -5.89 29.94
N ILE A 94 13.70 -6.89 29.51
CA ILE A 94 13.50 -8.13 30.25
C ILE A 94 14.77 -8.98 30.32
N VAL A 95 15.57 -9.02 29.25
CA VAL A 95 16.85 -9.74 29.25
C VAL A 95 17.85 -9.04 30.19
N GLN A 96 17.94 -7.71 30.14
CA GLN A 96 18.82 -6.93 31.01
C GLN A 96 18.44 -7.07 32.50
N SER A 97 17.15 -7.11 32.83
CA SER A 97 16.71 -7.26 34.23
C SER A 97 17.01 -8.64 34.79
N LYS A 98 16.80 -9.71 34.02
CA LYS A 98 17.13 -11.08 34.43
C LYS A 98 18.63 -11.31 34.59
N VAL A 99 19.47 -10.72 33.72
CA VAL A 99 20.93 -10.79 33.84
C VAL A 99 21.41 -10.09 35.11
N LYS A 100 20.94 -8.87 35.41
CA LYS A 100 21.27 -8.16 36.66
C LYS A 100 20.81 -8.89 37.92
N ALA A 101 19.66 -9.56 37.89
CA ALA A 101 19.17 -10.33 39.04
C ALA A 101 20.02 -11.59 39.29
N LYS A 102 20.60 -12.18 38.25
CA LYS A 102 21.43 -13.39 38.36
C LYS A 102 22.87 -13.10 38.78
N THR A 103 23.41 -11.91 38.48
CA THR A 103 24.76 -11.50 38.91
C THR A 103 24.81 -10.89 40.31
N LYS A 104 23.65 -10.60 40.93
CA LYS A 104 23.54 -10.10 42.31
C LYS A 104 23.35 -11.20 43.36
N LYS A 105 23.35 -12.47 42.96
CA LYS A 105 23.15 -13.65 43.82
C LYS A 105 24.43 -14.48 43.81
#